data_AF-W1Q454-F1
#
_entry.id   AF-W1Q454-F1
#
_cell.length_a   1.000
_cell.length_b   1.000
_cell.length_c   1.000
_cell.angle_alpha   90.00
_cell.angle_beta   90.00
_cell.angle_gamma   90.00
#
_symmetry.space_group_name_H-M   'P 1'
#
loop_
_entity.id
_entity.type
_entity.pdbx_description
1 polymer ?
#
loop_
_entity_poly.entity_id
_entity_poly.type
_entity_poly.pdbx_seq_one_letter_code
_entity_poly.pdbx_strand_id
1 'polypeptide(L)'
;MKLIKRFFIGLFIVMAVLLAFSKWYYRSTIPKTADGSSTLLETYKISDKEEDRILHNGDSFEFETVDLKTGELLYSAIYDKYLNYNAQQLTFSGFTPTERITHELEDLYLPAWAKDHKVSKEKLGMTRFPIAGTSVYEKIKKLRINGVPVDEVREYVDYNGKTWYFWYYKNLELKTSGNKITFDR
;
A
#
# COMPACT_ATOMS: atom_id res chain seq x y z
N MET A 1 28.97 -43.80 -11.21
CA MET A 1 28.17 -43.20 -10.12
C MET A 1 28.65 -41.77 -9.74
N LYS A 2 28.77 -40.86 -10.72
CA LYS A 2 29.24 -39.46 -10.50
C LYS A 2 28.41 -38.37 -11.21
N LEU A 3 27.36 -38.73 -11.95
CA LEU A 3 26.57 -37.77 -12.73
C LEU A 3 25.36 -37.18 -11.99
N ILE A 4 24.83 -37.87 -10.97
CA ILE A 4 23.57 -37.48 -10.30
C ILE A 4 23.78 -36.39 -9.24
N LYS A 5 25.00 -36.24 -8.68
CA LYS A 5 25.28 -35.23 -7.63
C LYS A 5 25.49 -33.80 -8.16
N ARG A 6 25.71 -33.59 -9.46
CA ARG A 6 25.92 -32.24 -10.05
C ARG A 6 24.63 -31.53 -10.43
N PHE A 7 23.53 -32.27 -10.61
CA PHE A 7 22.22 -31.68 -10.93
C PHE A 7 21.55 -31.02 -9.72
N PHE A 8 21.75 -31.55 -8.51
CA PHE A 8 21.14 -30.99 -7.30
C PHE A 8 21.75 -29.67 -6.81
N ILE A 9 23.03 -29.40 -7.11
CA ILE A 9 23.71 -28.15 -6.72
C ILE A 9 23.33 -27.01 -7.69
N GLY A 10 23.15 -27.31 -8.98
CA GLY A 10 22.68 -26.32 -9.97
C GLY A 10 21.25 -25.85 -9.72
N LEU A 11 20.35 -26.74 -9.28
CA LEU A 11 18.96 -26.40 -8.99
C LEU A 11 18.82 -25.51 -7.74
N PHE A 12 19.68 -25.70 -6.73
CA PHE A 12 19.70 -24.88 -5.52
C PHE A 12 20.22 -23.45 -5.76
N ILE A 13 21.19 -23.28 -6.67
CA ILE A 13 21.70 -21.95 -7.02
C ILE A 13 20.67 -21.16 -7.85
N VAL A 14 19.94 -21.82 -8.76
CA VAL A 14 18.88 -21.15 -9.54
C VAL A 14 17.68 -20.77 -8.68
N MET A 15 17.29 -21.58 -7.68
CA MET A 15 16.25 -21.21 -6.72
C MET A 15 16.69 -20.12 -5.73
N ALA A 16 17.95 -20.12 -5.27
CA ALA A 16 18.46 -19.05 -4.41
C ALA A 16 18.58 -17.72 -5.17
N VAL A 17 18.94 -17.76 -6.45
CA VAL A 17 18.95 -16.58 -7.34
C VAL A 17 17.52 -16.13 -7.65
N LEU A 18 16.55 -17.03 -7.89
CA LEU A 18 15.15 -16.66 -8.10
C LEU A 18 14.46 -16.13 -6.82
N LEU A 19 14.82 -16.64 -5.64
CA LEU A 19 14.36 -16.10 -4.35
C LEU A 19 15.06 -14.77 -4.01
N ALA A 20 16.31 -14.58 -4.43
CA ALA A 20 16.98 -13.28 -4.35
C ALA A 20 16.37 -12.28 -5.35
N PHE A 21 15.95 -12.72 -6.55
CA PHE A 21 15.27 -11.88 -7.54
C PHE A 21 13.81 -11.57 -7.13
N SER A 22 13.11 -12.46 -6.43
CA SER A 22 11.78 -12.14 -5.88
C SER A 22 11.86 -11.20 -4.66
N LYS A 23 12.93 -11.29 -3.85
CA LYS A 23 13.27 -10.26 -2.86
C LYS A 23 13.72 -8.94 -3.51
N TRP A 24 14.30 -8.99 -4.72
CA TRP A 24 14.75 -7.81 -5.47
C TRP A 24 13.60 -7.10 -6.19
N TYR A 25 12.56 -7.81 -6.62
CA TYR A 25 11.40 -7.17 -7.25
C TYR A 25 10.56 -6.32 -6.27
N TYR A 26 10.80 -6.46 -4.96
CA TYR A 26 10.29 -5.56 -3.91
C TYR A 26 11.33 -4.54 -3.41
N ARG A 27 12.42 -4.35 -4.14
CA ARG A 27 13.33 -3.21 -3.98
C ARG A 27 13.19 -2.32 -5.19
N SER A 28 12.16 -1.48 -5.19
CA SER A 28 12.09 -0.38 -6.13
C SER A 28 13.27 0.56 -5.88
N THR A 29 14.14 0.68 -6.88
CA THR A 29 15.20 1.68 -6.92
C THR A 29 14.56 3.04 -7.20
N ILE A 30 14.36 3.85 -6.16
CA ILE A 30 13.72 5.18 -6.23
C ILE A 30 14.65 6.20 -5.58
N PRO A 31 14.67 7.47 -6.06
CA PRO A 31 15.61 8.46 -5.55
C PRO A 31 15.28 8.78 -4.10
N LYS A 32 16.32 8.69 -3.26
CA LYS A 32 16.29 9.19 -1.89
C LYS A 32 16.15 10.72 -1.93
N THR A 33 15.44 11.30 -0.97
CA THR A 33 15.72 12.70 -0.59
C THR A 33 17.22 12.84 -0.27
N ALA A 34 17.77 14.05 -0.36
CA ALA A 34 19.22 14.27 -0.24
C ALA A 34 19.83 13.76 1.09
N ASP A 35 18.99 13.46 2.09
CA ASP A 35 19.31 12.90 3.41
C ASP A 35 18.78 11.46 3.64
N GLY A 36 17.82 10.98 2.84
CA GLY A 36 17.27 9.62 2.92
C GLY A 36 16.41 9.31 4.14
N SER A 37 15.80 10.32 4.80
CA SER A 37 14.95 10.12 5.98
C SER A 37 13.45 10.24 5.63
N SER A 38 12.68 9.16 5.83
CA SER A 38 11.22 9.19 5.68
C SER A 38 10.60 10.06 6.78
N THR A 39 9.70 10.98 6.41
CA THR A 39 8.98 11.84 7.36
C THR A 39 7.68 11.15 7.77
N LEU A 40 7.47 10.92 9.06
CA LEU A 40 6.19 10.43 9.57
C LEU A 40 5.10 11.49 9.39
N LEU A 41 4.05 11.15 8.64
CA LEU A 41 2.91 12.03 8.39
C LEU A 41 1.75 11.71 9.34
N GLU A 42 1.40 10.44 9.49
CA GLU A 42 0.25 10.02 10.29
C GLU A 42 0.49 8.71 11.03
N THR A 43 -0.20 8.57 12.16
CA THR A 43 -0.21 7.36 12.97
C THR A 43 -1.64 6.95 13.31
N TYR A 44 -1.92 5.65 13.16
CA TYR A 44 -3.18 5.01 13.51
C TYR A 44 -2.92 3.97 14.60
N LYS A 45 -3.41 4.24 15.81
CA LYS A 45 -3.28 3.28 16.93
C LYS A 45 -4.19 2.09 16.68
N ILE A 46 -3.60 0.89 16.61
CA ILE A 46 -4.35 -0.35 16.38
C ILE A 46 -4.64 -1.02 17.71
N SER A 47 -3.63 -1.13 18.56
CA SER A 47 -3.70 -1.66 19.91
C SER A 47 -2.61 -1.03 20.79
N ASP A 48 -2.44 -1.51 22.01
CA ASP A 48 -1.29 -1.12 22.85
C ASP A 48 0.03 -1.75 22.39
N LYS A 49 0.00 -2.61 21.37
CA LYS A 49 1.17 -3.31 20.84
C LYS A 49 1.48 -2.97 19.40
N GLU A 50 0.55 -2.38 18.67
CA GLU A 50 0.68 -2.17 17.22
C GLU A 50 0.18 -0.79 16.83
N GLU A 51 0.90 -0.15 15.93
CA GLU A 51 0.45 1.04 15.23
C GLU A 51 0.74 0.94 13.74
N ASP A 52 -0.13 1.57 12.96
CA ASP A 52 0.09 1.80 11.54
C ASP A 52 0.59 3.23 11.33
N ARG A 53 1.52 3.39 10.40
CA ARG A 53 2.19 4.65 10.09
C ARG A 53 2.08 4.95 8.61
N ILE A 54 1.87 6.21 8.31
CA ILE A 54 2.05 6.77 6.97
C ILE A 54 3.29 7.63 7.02
N LEU A 55 4.23 7.35 6.12
CA LEU A 55 5.43 8.13 5.94
C LEU A 55 5.53 8.67 4.52
N HIS A 56 6.28 9.76 4.39
CA HIS A 56 6.58 10.43 3.14
C HIS A 56 8.07 10.42 2.86
N ASN A 57 8.44 9.96 1.67
CA ASN A 57 9.81 9.90 1.22
C ASN A 57 9.92 10.33 -0.25
N GLY A 58 10.33 11.57 -0.49
CA GLY A 58 10.42 12.14 -1.83
C GLY A 58 9.04 12.28 -2.48
N ASP A 59 8.73 11.45 -3.49
CA ASP A 59 7.41 11.38 -4.14
C ASP A 59 6.62 10.12 -3.72
N SER A 60 7.16 9.32 -2.80
CA SER A 60 6.62 8.04 -2.39
C SER A 60 5.83 8.16 -1.10
N PHE A 61 4.74 7.39 -1.04
CA PHE A 61 3.97 7.16 0.17
C PHE A 61 4.33 5.79 0.71
N GLU A 62 4.75 5.74 1.96
CA GLU A 62 5.11 4.50 2.64
C GLU A 62 4.07 4.23 3.74
N PHE A 63 3.54 3.02 3.75
CA PHE A 63 2.68 2.53 4.81
C PHE A 63 3.44 1.47 5.58
N GLU A 64 3.43 1.55 6.90
CA GLU A 64 4.11 0.60 7.79
C GLU A 64 3.18 0.15 8.91
N THR A 65 3.30 -1.12 9.32
CA THR A 65 2.79 -1.61 10.60
C THR A 65 3.97 -1.96 11.47
N VAL A 66 4.00 -1.45 12.69
CA VAL A 66 5.09 -1.69 13.64
C VAL A 66 4.59 -2.27 14.96
N ASP A 67 5.40 -3.14 15.56
CA ASP A 67 5.21 -3.57 16.94
C ASP A 67 5.80 -2.50 17.88
N LEU A 68 4.97 -1.93 18.74
CA LEU A 68 5.32 -0.86 19.67
C LEU A 68 6.22 -1.31 20.82
N LYS A 69 6.27 -2.61 21.14
CA LYS A 69 7.09 -3.16 22.22
C LYS A 69 8.50 -3.47 21.74
N THR A 70 8.63 -4.04 20.55
CA THR A 70 9.93 -4.45 20.00
C THR A 70 10.51 -3.41 19.04
N GLY A 71 9.67 -2.53 18.48
CA GLY A 71 10.03 -1.63 17.39
C GLY A 71 10.17 -2.33 16.04
N GLU A 72 9.76 -3.59 15.93
CA GLU A 72 9.88 -4.39 14.71
C GLU A 72 8.86 -3.96 13.65
N LEU A 73 9.30 -3.91 12.40
CA LEU A 73 8.44 -3.70 11.25
C LEU A 73 7.72 -5.00 10.89
N LEU A 74 6.40 -5.03 11.13
CA LEU A 74 5.55 -6.19 10.86
C LEU A 74 5.09 -6.24 9.40
N TYR A 75 4.87 -5.08 8.80
CA TYR A 75 4.43 -4.94 7.42
C TYR A 75 4.89 -3.60 6.85
N SER A 76 5.18 -3.57 5.55
CA SER A 76 5.41 -2.33 4.82
C SER A 76 4.90 -2.45 3.39
N ALA A 77 4.33 -1.35 2.89
CA ALA A 77 3.98 -1.16 1.50
C ALA A 77 4.45 0.22 1.06
N ILE A 78 5.09 0.29 -0.12
CA ILE A 78 5.55 1.54 -0.71
C ILE A 78 4.78 1.74 -1.99
N TYR A 79 4.21 2.93 -2.14
CA TYR A 79 3.45 3.31 -3.32
C TYR A 79 4.10 4.53 -3.98
N ASP A 80 4.66 4.30 -5.16
CA ASP A 80 5.33 5.31 -5.96
C ASP A 80 4.29 6.31 -6.51
N LYS A 81 4.63 7.61 -6.48
CA LYS A 81 3.82 8.72 -7.04
C LYS A 81 2.46 8.93 -6.36
N TYR A 82 2.22 8.31 -5.21
CA TYR A 82 0.96 8.47 -4.47
C TYR A 82 0.74 9.90 -3.95
N LEU A 83 1.81 10.69 -3.80
CA LEU A 83 1.75 12.11 -3.44
C LEU A 83 2.07 13.03 -4.63
N ASN A 84 1.82 12.56 -5.86
CA ASN A 84 1.94 13.40 -7.05
C ASN A 84 0.58 13.98 -7.45
N TYR A 85 0.34 15.23 -7.08
CA TYR A 85 -0.92 15.94 -7.33
C TYR A 85 -1.28 15.97 -8.82
N ASN A 86 -0.27 16.18 -9.67
CA ASN A 86 -0.47 16.28 -11.10
C ASN A 86 -0.79 14.90 -11.70
N ALA A 87 -0.20 13.81 -11.21
CA ALA A 87 -0.54 12.47 -11.64
C ALA A 87 -2.01 12.11 -11.31
N GLN A 88 -2.50 12.47 -10.12
CA GLN A 88 -3.90 12.26 -9.73
C GLN A 88 -4.89 13.12 -10.54
N GLN A 89 -4.45 14.25 -11.10
CA GLN A 89 -5.28 15.08 -11.98
C GLN A 89 -5.20 14.71 -13.47
N LEU A 90 -4.02 14.35 -13.97
CA LEU A 90 -3.74 14.20 -15.40
C LEU A 90 -4.21 12.87 -15.99
N THR A 91 -4.32 11.81 -15.19
CA THR A 91 -4.48 10.45 -15.73
C THR A 91 -5.84 10.20 -16.41
N PHE A 92 -6.88 11.02 -16.12
CA PHE A 92 -8.26 10.75 -16.59
C PHE A 92 -9.04 12.02 -16.98
N SER A 93 -8.53 12.87 -17.86
CA SER A 93 -9.26 14.08 -18.32
C SER A 93 -10.72 13.76 -18.71
N GLY A 94 -11.67 14.55 -18.20
CA GLY A 94 -13.11 14.33 -18.42
C GLY A 94 -13.84 13.51 -17.34
N PHE A 95 -13.13 12.79 -16.46
CA PHE A 95 -13.78 12.03 -15.39
C PHE A 95 -14.11 12.94 -14.19
N THR A 96 -15.26 12.70 -13.57
CA THR A 96 -15.61 13.24 -12.25
C THR A 96 -14.64 12.71 -11.18
N PRO A 97 -14.49 13.40 -10.03
CA PRO A 97 -13.67 12.90 -8.93
C PRO A 97 -13.99 11.47 -8.49
N THR A 98 -15.28 11.10 -8.45
CA THR A 98 -15.70 9.73 -8.10
C THR A 98 -15.28 8.72 -9.14
N GLU A 99 -15.44 9.01 -10.43
CA GLU A 99 -15.04 8.09 -11.50
C GLU A 99 -13.53 7.85 -11.50
N ARG A 100 -12.74 8.89 -11.20
CA ARG A 100 -11.28 8.77 -11.07
C ARG A 100 -10.88 7.84 -9.95
N ILE A 101 -11.41 8.08 -8.75
CA ILE A 101 -11.12 7.24 -7.58
C ILE A 101 -11.59 5.80 -7.85
N THR A 102 -12.79 5.63 -8.41
CA THR A 102 -13.31 4.30 -8.77
C THR A 102 -12.34 3.58 -9.70
N HIS A 103 -11.95 4.21 -10.80
CA HIS A 103 -11.07 3.60 -11.78
C HIS A 103 -9.70 3.25 -11.20
N GLU A 104 -9.07 4.17 -10.46
CA GLU A 104 -7.78 3.90 -9.80
C GLU A 104 -7.86 2.70 -8.85
N LEU A 105 -8.90 2.65 -8.02
CA LEU A 105 -9.05 1.58 -7.04
C LEU A 105 -9.48 0.25 -7.66
N GLU A 106 -10.46 0.24 -8.56
CA GLU A 106 -10.97 -1.01 -9.19
C GLU A 106 -9.95 -1.63 -10.14
N ASP A 107 -9.30 -0.83 -10.97
CA ASP A 107 -8.46 -1.37 -12.06
C ASP A 107 -7.01 -1.60 -11.62
N LEU A 108 -6.50 -0.82 -10.66
CA LEU A 108 -5.10 -0.88 -10.25
C LEU A 108 -4.91 -1.50 -8.87
N TYR A 109 -5.58 -0.97 -7.85
CA TYR A 109 -5.20 -1.25 -6.46
C TYR A 109 -5.92 -2.44 -5.83
N LEU A 110 -7.24 -2.54 -5.95
CA LEU A 110 -8.03 -3.59 -5.28
C LEU A 110 -7.64 -5.01 -5.70
N PRO A 111 -7.35 -5.31 -6.98
CA PRO A 111 -6.88 -6.65 -7.35
C PRO A 111 -5.52 -6.99 -6.75
N ALA A 112 -4.59 -6.01 -6.71
CA ALA A 112 -3.28 -6.18 -6.11
C ALA A 112 -3.39 -6.41 -4.60
N TRP A 113 -4.13 -5.56 -3.89
CA TRP A 113 -4.36 -5.69 -2.45
C TRP A 113 -5.10 -6.98 -2.08
N ALA A 114 -6.05 -7.45 -2.88
CA ALA A 114 -6.73 -8.73 -2.62
C ALA A 114 -5.76 -9.92 -2.67
N LYS A 115 -4.80 -9.88 -3.60
CA LYS A 115 -3.73 -10.88 -3.69
C LYS A 115 -2.79 -10.79 -2.49
N ASP A 116 -2.40 -9.58 -2.10
CA ASP A 116 -1.49 -9.35 -0.98
C ASP A 116 -2.12 -9.71 0.36
N HIS A 117 -3.42 -9.46 0.56
CA HIS A 117 -4.16 -9.88 1.74
C HIS A 117 -4.09 -11.41 1.89
N LYS A 118 -4.36 -12.15 0.81
CA LYS A 118 -4.26 -13.62 0.84
C LYS A 118 -2.84 -14.09 1.24
N VAL A 119 -1.82 -13.49 0.63
CA VAL A 119 -0.41 -13.82 0.93
C VAL A 119 -0.05 -13.46 2.38
N SER A 120 -0.47 -12.30 2.86
CA SER A 120 -0.16 -11.81 4.20
C SER A 120 -0.78 -12.70 5.29
N LYS A 121 -2.03 -13.12 5.10
CA LYS A 121 -2.70 -14.04 6.01
C LYS A 121 -2.07 -15.44 6.02
N GLU A 122 -1.80 -15.99 4.83
CA GLU A 122 -1.31 -17.38 4.70
C GLU A 122 0.18 -17.53 5.01
N LYS A 123 1.01 -16.51 4.71
CA LYS A 123 2.48 -16.62 4.83
C LYS A 123 3.09 -15.79 5.94
N LEU A 124 2.52 -14.62 6.24
CA LEU A 124 3.05 -13.70 7.25
C LEU A 124 2.31 -13.82 8.59
N GLY A 125 1.23 -14.61 8.65
CA GLY A 125 0.46 -14.81 9.88
C GLY A 125 -0.26 -13.55 10.36
N MET A 126 -0.41 -12.54 9.48
CA MET A 126 -1.09 -11.30 9.83
C MET A 126 -2.57 -11.57 10.12
N THR A 127 -3.06 -11.04 11.24
CA THR A 127 -4.46 -11.20 11.68
C THR A 127 -5.41 -10.20 11.02
N ARG A 128 -4.87 -9.19 10.34
CA ARG A 128 -5.60 -8.15 9.61
C ARG A 128 -4.77 -7.71 8.39
N PHE A 129 -5.42 -7.05 7.45
CA PHE A 129 -4.73 -6.42 6.32
C PHE A 129 -5.17 -4.95 6.21
N PRO A 130 -4.31 -4.00 6.64
CA PRO A 130 -4.62 -2.59 6.48
C PRO A 130 -4.54 -2.17 5.02
N ILE A 131 -5.40 -1.24 4.65
CA ILE A 131 -5.40 -0.62 3.32
C ILE A 131 -5.43 0.89 3.53
N ALA A 132 -4.50 1.60 2.90
CA ALA A 132 -4.41 3.03 3.01
C ALA A 132 -4.18 3.66 1.64
N GLY A 133 -4.55 4.93 1.54
CA GLY A 133 -4.20 5.74 0.39
C GLY A 133 -4.33 7.23 0.67
N THR A 134 -4.22 8.02 -0.39
CA THR A 134 -4.27 9.47 -0.43
C THR A 134 -5.21 9.82 -1.58
N SER A 135 -5.85 10.97 -1.49
CA SER A 135 -6.60 11.53 -2.59
C SER A 135 -6.52 13.05 -2.52
N VAL A 136 -6.57 13.72 -3.67
CA VAL A 136 -6.76 15.17 -3.74
C VAL A 136 -8.24 15.57 -3.72
N TYR A 137 -9.16 14.60 -3.73
CA TYR A 137 -10.59 14.84 -3.80
C TYR A 137 -11.27 14.54 -2.46
N GLU A 138 -11.97 15.54 -1.90
CA GLU A 138 -12.69 15.41 -0.62
C GLU A 138 -13.73 14.27 -0.63
N LYS A 139 -14.23 13.92 -1.81
CA LYS A 139 -15.24 12.88 -2.00
C LYS A 139 -14.82 11.52 -1.41
N ILE A 140 -13.51 11.28 -1.24
CA ILE A 140 -12.97 10.09 -0.57
C ILE A 140 -13.52 9.89 0.85
N LYS A 141 -13.98 10.95 1.54
CA LYS A 141 -14.68 10.87 2.83
C LYS A 141 -15.98 10.05 2.79
N LYS A 142 -16.53 9.81 1.59
CA LYS A 142 -17.72 8.99 1.37
C LYS A 142 -17.38 7.63 0.77
N LEU A 143 -16.10 7.28 0.63
CA LEU A 143 -15.66 6.03 0.04
C LEU A 143 -16.24 4.85 0.81
N ARG A 144 -16.80 3.92 0.05
CA ARG A 144 -17.23 2.62 0.54
C ARG A 144 -16.69 1.54 -0.40
N ILE A 145 -16.12 0.50 0.16
CA ILE A 145 -15.65 -0.67 -0.58
C ILE A 145 -16.42 -1.88 -0.07
N ASN A 146 -17.05 -2.62 -0.98
CA ASN A 146 -17.94 -3.74 -0.64
C ASN A 146 -19.04 -3.39 0.36
N GLY A 147 -19.50 -2.14 0.38
CA GLY A 147 -20.49 -1.70 1.37
C GLY A 147 -19.92 -1.51 2.78
N VAL A 148 -18.60 -1.47 2.97
CA VAL A 148 -17.93 -1.04 4.21
C VAL A 148 -17.43 0.40 4.02
N PRO A 149 -17.76 1.35 4.92
CA PRO A 149 -17.28 2.72 4.82
C PRO A 149 -15.82 2.82 5.23
N VAL A 150 -15.10 3.78 4.67
CA VAL A 150 -13.74 4.12 5.10
C VAL A 150 -13.69 4.38 6.61
N ASP A 151 -12.70 3.80 7.31
CA ASP A 151 -12.61 3.88 8.77
C ASP A 151 -12.18 5.27 9.22
N GLU A 152 -11.13 5.80 8.58
CA GLU A 152 -10.59 7.13 8.89
C GLU A 152 -10.20 7.88 7.60
N VAL A 153 -10.43 9.19 7.60
CA VAL A 153 -9.88 10.11 6.61
C VAL A 153 -9.29 11.32 7.33
N ARG A 154 -7.99 11.57 7.14
CA ARG A 154 -7.27 12.71 7.69
C ARG A 154 -6.93 13.70 6.60
N GLU A 155 -7.04 14.98 6.93
CA GLU A 155 -6.69 16.06 6.03
C GLU A 155 -5.27 16.52 6.32
N TYR A 156 -4.48 16.64 5.27
CA TYR A 156 -3.12 17.15 5.32
C TYR A 156 -2.96 18.26 4.28
N VAL A 157 -2.47 19.42 4.70
CA VAL A 157 -2.17 20.52 3.79
C VAL A 157 -0.67 20.58 3.59
N ASP A 158 -0.22 20.41 2.35
CA ASP A 158 1.20 20.44 2.03
C ASP A 158 1.76 21.88 2.03
N TYR A 159 3.08 22.01 1.89
CA TYR A 159 3.78 23.30 1.89
C TYR A 159 3.36 24.22 0.72
N ASN A 160 2.74 23.69 -0.32
CA ASN A 160 2.19 24.46 -1.45
C ASN A 160 0.72 24.86 -1.22
N GLY A 161 0.15 24.58 -0.04
CA GLY A 161 -1.24 24.86 0.28
C GLY A 161 -2.23 23.89 -0.37
N LYS A 162 -1.79 22.73 -0.87
CA LYS A 162 -2.69 21.73 -1.46
C LYS A 162 -3.19 20.78 -0.38
N THR A 163 -4.49 20.53 -0.36
CA THR A 163 -5.11 19.58 0.56
C THR A 163 -5.03 18.16 0.00
N TRP A 164 -4.60 17.25 0.86
CA TRP A 164 -4.55 15.81 0.69
C TRP A 164 -5.47 15.16 1.71
N TYR A 165 -6.14 14.09 1.29
CA TYR A 165 -7.01 13.28 2.13
C TYR A 165 -6.37 11.89 2.26
N PHE A 166 -5.76 11.62 3.41
CA PHE A 166 -5.21 10.31 3.74
C PHE A 166 -6.33 9.44 4.29
N TRP A 167 -6.66 8.39 3.57
CA TRP A 167 -7.79 7.52 3.89
C TRP A 167 -7.30 6.13 4.26
N TYR A 168 -8.00 5.47 5.18
CA TYR A 168 -7.52 4.27 5.83
C TYR A 168 -8.66 3.30 6.16
N TYR A 169 -8.40 2.01 5.92
CA TYR A 169 -9.15 0.88 6.43
C TYR A 169 -8.23 0.04 7.31
N LYS A 170 -8.66 -0.21 8.55
CA LYS A 170 -7.92 -1.00 9.53
C LYS A 170 -7.86 -2.48 9.18
N ASN A 171 -8.99 -3.00 8.69
CA ASN A 171 -9.14 -4.39 8.32
C ASN A 171 -10.29 -4.55 7.32
N LEU A 172 -10.01 -4.30 6.04
CA LEU A 172 -11.00 -4.47 4.98
C LEU A 172 -10.85 -5.84 4.32
N GLU A 173 -11.94 -6.62 4.32
CA GLU A 173 -11.98 -7.87 3.58
C GLU A 173 -12.23 -7.61 2.08
N LEU A 174 -11.22 -7.92 1.29
CA LEU A 174 -11.28 -7.86 -0.16
C LEU A 174 -11.63 -9.23 -0.75
N LYS A 175 -12.49 -9.21 -1.77
CA LYS A 175 -12.76 -10.37 -2.62
C LYS A 175 -11.64 -10.50 -3.65
N THR A 176 -11.39 -11.71 -4.13
CA THR A 176 -10.41 -11.93 -5.21
C THR A 176 -10.81 -11.28 -6.53
N SER A 177 -12.11 -11.02 -6.72
CA SER A 177 -12.66 -10.28 -7.86
C SER A 177 -14.03 -9.70 -7.49
N GLY A 178 -14.50 -8.71 -8.25
CA GLY A 178 -15.81 -8.11 -8.06
C GLY A 178 -15.93 -7.32 -6.74
N ASN A 179 -14.83 -6.71 -6.29
CA ASN A 179 -14.92 -5.65 -5.28
C ASN A 179 -15.69 -4.47 -5.88
N LYS A 180 -16.57 -3.84 -5.09
CA LYS A 180 -17.41 -2.74 -5.57
C LYS A 180 -17.10 -1.46 -4.80
N ILE A 181 -16.92 -0.37 -5.54
CA ILE A 181 -16.75 0.96 -4.97
C ILE A 181 -18.07 1.74 -5.06
N THR A 182 -18.43 2.42 -3.97
CA THR A 182 -19.52 3.39 -3.99
C THR A 182 -19.14 4.64 -3.19
N PHE A 183 -19.83 5.74 -3.50
CA PHE A 183 -19.73 7.01 -2.77
C PHE A 183 -21.08 7.53 -2.27
N ASP A 184 -22.09 6.67 -2.38
CA ASP A 184 -23.47 6.94 -1.99
C ASP A 184 -23.58 6.83 -0.46
N ARG A 185 -24.47 7.65 0.12
CA ARG A 185 -24.87 7.53 1.52
C ARG A 185 -26.07 6.62 1.64
#